data_AF-N8VWV6-F1
#
_entry.id   AF-N8VWV6-F1
#
_cell.length_a   1.000
_cell.length_b   1.000
_cell.length_c   1.000
_cell.angle_alpha   90.00
_cell.angle_beta   90.00
_cell.angle_gamma   90.00
#
_symmetry.space_group_name_H-M   'P 1'
#
loop_
_entity.id
_entity.type
_entity.pdbx_description
1 polymer ?
#
loop_
_entity_poly.entity_id
_entity_poly.type
_entity_poly.pdbx_seq_one_letter_code
_entity_poly.pdbx_strand_id
1 'polypeptide(L)'
;MKYKMAAAAVLGTLLLGGCGGSDDVIDNIKQEIDDKNKPTETTTANWGLEKTVNTITHSALSTFVNFGFVDALVYGADEAVEGTPCSQGNYVKTSDKITFNNCRGLFDDDTAVSGVINLSTNQYQYVDFKISYDDGESSLVNGALKVTSTANDTSGTIETNNLKVVSTEIDDNKKSRTVEYNLSAFKTSFQEEGSNGAYSLSSEGIFKVKGSEIGDYSAKFNTINPFRYKSNDEDSDAYDGQLKVVDTTNDKNYSILIANNDAKTLMYQASSDGKQVINKTITWDEVYDY
;
A
#
# COMPACT_ATOMS: atom_id res chain seq x y z
N MET A 1 -7.37 10.60 -18.62
CA MET A 1 -6.29 9.62 -18.86
C MET A 1 -6.74 8.42 -18.06
N LYS A 2 -6.89 7.25 -18.69
CA LYS A 2 -7.54 6.10 -18.06
C LYS A 2 -6.48 5.11 -17.56
N TYR A 3 -5.80 5.42 -16.46
CA TYR A 3 -5.04 4.40 -15.75
C TYR A 3 -5.98 3.63 -14.82
N LYS A 4 -6.94 2.90 -15.40
CA LYS A 4 -7.83 2.01 -14.65
C LYS A 4 -7.21 0.62 -14.55
N MET A 5 -6.33 0.40 -13.57
CA MET A 5 -6.44 -0.88 -12.85
C MET A 5 -7.75 -0.75 -12.07
N ALA A 6 -8.56 -1.81 -12.00
CA ALA A 6 -9.97 -1.70 -11.60
C ALA A 6 -10.17 -0.95 -10.26
N ALA A 7 -11.36 -0.35 -10.06
CA ALA A 7 -11.91 0.23 -8.81
C ALA A 7 -12.55 -0.93 -8.00
N ALA A 8 -12.69 -1.02 -6.67
CA ALA A 8 -12.66 -0.11 -5.52
C ALA A 8 -11.73 -0.50 -4.32
N ALA A 9 -11.42 0.48 -3.46
CA ALA A 9 -10.29 0.50 -2.52
C ALA A 9 -10.43 -0.36 -1.24
N VAL A 10 -9.32 -0.98 -0.83
CA VAL A 10 -9.04 -1.29 0.58
C VAL A 10 -7.68 -0.66 0.93
N LEU A 11 -7.67 0.65 1.20
CA LEU A 11 -6.50 1.32 1.80
C LEU A 11 -6.29 0.94 3.28
N GLY A 12 -7.16 0.11 3.85
CA GLY A 12 -7.05 -0.40 5.23
C GLY A 12 -5.93 -1.43 5.46
N THR A 13 -5.26 -1.91 4.41
CA THR A 13 -4.30 -3.03 4.52
C THR A 13 -2.87 -2.60 4.83
N LEU A 14 -2.46 -1.35 4.57
CA LEU A 14 -1.13 -0.90 5.06
C LEU A 14 -1.02 -0.88 6.59
N LEU A 15 -2.12 -1.08 7.32
CA LEU A 15 -2.26 -0.84 8.75
C LEU A 15 -2.70 -2.05 9.57
N LEU A 16 -2.74 -3.25 8.98
CA LEU A 16 -2.96 -4.47 9.75
C LEU A 16 -1.64 -4.88 10.46
N GLY A 17 -1.26 -4.07 11.44
CA GLY A 17 -0.73 -4.59 12.69
C GLY A 17 -1.93 -4.98 13.55
N GLY A 18 -2.37 -6.24 13.46
CA GLY A 18 -3.23 -6.87 14.46
C GLY A 18 -4.70 -6.46 14.46
N CYS A 19 -5.50 -7.14 13.63
CA CYS A 19 -6.95 -7.21 13.82
C CYS A 19 -7.27 -8.05 15.08
N GLY A 20 -7.25 -7.40 16.24
CA GLY A 20 -7.83 -7.87 17.49
C GLY A 20 -9.13 -7.10 17.78
N GLY A 21 -10.26 -7.69 17.41
CA GLY A 21 -11.58 -7.07 17.52
C GLY A 21 -12.00 -6.76 18.96
N SER A 22 -12.74 -5.65 19.10
CA SER A 22 -13.95 -5.59 19.93
C SER A 22 -14.65 -4.26 19.67
N ASP A 23 -15.94 -4.35 19.33
CA ASP A 23 -16.90 -3.25 19.39
C ASP A 23 -16.90 -2.59 20.78
N ASP A 24 -17.34 -1.33 20.78
CA ASP A 24 -17.51 -0.40 21.90
C ASP A 24 -16.24 0.38 22.34
N VAL A 25 -16.26 1.70 22.05
CA VAL A 25 -16.05 2.84 22.98
C VAL A 25 -15.67 4.08 22.14
N ILE A 26 -16.67 4.82 21.65
CA ILE A 26 -16.47 6.08 20.90
C ILE A 26 -16.34 7.33 21.82
N ASP A 27 -16.56 7.23 23.13
CA ASP A 27 -16.76 8.45 23.93
C ASP A 27 -15.58 8.99 24.77
N ASN A 28 -14.39 8.36 24.78
CA ASN A 28 -13.31 8.78 25.72
C ASN A 28 -11.99 9.32 25.11
N ILE A 29 -11.86 9.50 23.80
CA ILE A 29 -10.54 9.86 23.19
C ILE A 29 -10.21 11.38 23.26
N LYS A 30 -11.09 12.25 23.75
CA LYS A 30 -10.88 13.71 23.67
C LYS A 30 -10.01 14.35 24.75
N GLN A 31 -9.35 13.61 25.67
CA GLN A 31 -8.73 14.25 26.85
C GLN A 31 -7.31 13.83 27.30
N GLU A 32 -6.50 13.14 26.50
CA GLU A 32 -5.10 12.80 26.88
C GLU A 32 -4.03 13.12 25.81
N ILE A 33 -4.02 14.32 25.24
CA ILE A 33 -2.98 14.71 24.25
C ILE A 33 -1.71 15.33 24.89
N ASP A 34 -1.68 15.64 26.19
CA ASP A 34 -0.66 16.57 26.71
C ASP A 34 0.58 16.01 27.42
N ASP A 35 0.94 14.71 27.38
CA ASP A 35 2.12 14.27 28.18
C ASP A 35 2.97 13.06 27.71
N LYS A 36 3.11 12.77 26.40
CA LYS A 36 3.93 11.61 25.92
C LYS A 36 4.96 11.87 24.80
N ASN A 37 5.51 13.07 24.70
CA ASN A 37 6.70 13.32 23.86
C ASN A 37 8.02 12.81 24.48
N LYS A 38 8.04 11.55 24.95
CA LYS A 38 9.30 10.81 25.08
C LYS A 38 9.47 10.01 23.79
N PRO A 39 10.59 10.13 23.06
CA PRO A 39 10.84 9.26 21.91
C PRO A 39 10.85 7.82 22.43
N THR A 40 9.90 7.01 21.96
CA THR A 40 9.94 5.57 22.11
C THR A 40 11.27 5.10 21.50
N GLU A 41 12.09 4.38 22.26
CA GLU A 41 13.30 3.76 21.69
C GLU A 41 12.87 2.90 20.50
N THR A 42 13.28 3.27 19.29
CA THR A 42 12.98 2.52 18.07
C THR A 42 13.85 1.27 18.06
N THR A 43 13.23 0.10 18.20
CA THR A 43 13.90 -1.20 18.08
C THR A 43 13.98 -1.63 16.62
N THR A 44 15.03 -2.32 16.19
CA THR A 44 15.09 -2.95 14.86
C THR A 44 14.13 -4.14 14.78
N ALA A 45 13.47 -4.33 13.64
CA ALA A 45 12.55 -5.44 13.46
C ALA A 45 13.22 -6.82 13.51
N ASN A 46 12.56 -7.77 14.18
CA ASN A 46 13.08 -9.12 14.36
C ASN A 46 12.46 -10.11 13.37
N TRP A 47 13.17 -10.39 12.28
CA TRP A 47 12.77 -11.35 11.23
C TRP A 47 12.60 -12.80 11.72
N GLY A 48 13.08 -13.13 12.91
CA GLY A 48 12.87 -14.46 13.51
C GLY A 48 11.45 -14.69 14.04
N LEU A 49 10.59 -13.67 14.03
CA LEU A 49 9.19 -13.75 14.48
C LEU A 49 8.24 -13.78 13.29
N GLU A 50 7.26 -14.69 13.30
CA GLU A 50 6.25 -14.82 12.24
C GLU A 50 5.47 -13.52 12.02
N LYS A 51 5.00 -12.85 13.10
CA LYS A 51 4.31 -11.54 13.01
C LYS A 51 5.14 -10.52 12.23
N THR A 52 6.43 -10.39 12.54
CA THR A 52 7.32 -9.46 11.83
C THR A 52 7.39 -9.74 10.34
N VAL A 53 7.60 -11.00 9.96
CA VAL A 53 7.74 -11.35 8.54
C VAL A 53 6.42 -11.20 7.80
N ASN A 54 5.29 -11.51 8.44
CA ASN A 54 3.95 -11.28 7.89
C ASN A 54 3.74 -9.79 7.60
N THR A 55 3.94 -8.91 8.58
CA THR A 55 3.77 -7.46 8.40
C THR A 55 4.67 -6.91 7.29
N ILE A 56 5.95 -7.30 7.23
CA ILE A 56 6.88 -6.83 6.18
C ILE A 56 6.43 -7.35 4.80
N THR A 57 6.05 -8.62 4.70
CA THR A 57 5.64 -9.23 3.43
C THR A 57 4.32 -8.63 2.94
N HIS A 58 3.36 -8.45 3.84
CA HIS A 58 2.08 -7.81 3.57
C HIS A 58 2.28 -6.37 3.10
N SER A 59 3.09 -5.57 3.80
CA SER A 59 3.41 -4.19 3.40
C SER A 59 4.01 -4.10 1.99
N ALA A 60 4.86 -5.07 1.62
CA ALA A 60 5.41 -5.14 0.26
C ALA A 60 4.33 -5.44 -0.78
N LEU A 61 3.44 -6.40 -0.49
CA LEU A 61 2.36 -6.81 -1.39
C LEU A 61 1.34 -5.67 -1.59
N SER A 62 0.82 -5.09 -0.50
CA SER A 62 -0.18 -4.01 -0.51
C SER A 62 0.34 -2.69 -1.11
N THR A 63 1.64 -2.59 -1.38
CA THR A 63 2.21 -1.46 -2.12
C THR A 63 1.81 -1.47 -3.60
N PHE A 64 1.69 -2.64 -4.24
CA PHE A 64 1.64 -2.72 -5.71
C PHE A 64 0.54 -3.61 -6.32
N VAL A 65 -0.13 -4.46 -5.54
CA VAL A 65 -1.29 -5.21 -6.05
C VAL A 65 -2.39 -4.24 -6.46
N ASN A 66 -3.37 -4.72 -7.24
CA ASN A 66 -4.60 -3.94 -7.49
C ASN A 66 -5.18 -3.49 -6.15
N PHE A 67 -5.66 -2.24 -6.07
CA PHE A 67 -6.13 -1.63 -4.82
C PHE A 67 -5.08 -1.42 -3.74
N GLY A 68 -3.82 -1.68 -4.07
CA GLY A 68 -2.71 -1.30 -3.25
C GLY A 68 -2.59 0.22 -3.15
N PHE A 69 -1.79 0.66 -2.19
CA PHE A 69 -1.65 2.08 -1.87
C PHE A 69 -1.24 2.95 -3.07
N VAL A 70 -0.30 2.49 -3.90
CA VAL A 70 0.15 3.25 -5.07
C VAL A 70 -0.97 3.35 -6.12
N ASP A 71 -1.73 2.28 -6.30
CA ASP A 71 -2.84 2.22 -7.25
C ASP A 71 -3.95 3.20 -6.85
N ALA A 72 -4.37 3.18 -5.58
CA ALA A 72 -5.39 4.10 -5.06
C ALA A 72 -5.02 5.58 -5.23
N LEU A 73 -3.74 5.93 -5.02
CA LEU A 73 -3.24 7.28 -5.28
C LEU A 73 -3.37 7.66 -6.75
N VAL A 74 -2.91 6.82 -7.67
CA VAL A 74 -3.00 7.07 -9.12
C VAL A 74 -4.46 7.16 -9.56
N TYR A 75 -5.31 6.24 -9.12
CA TYR A 75 -6.73 6.21 -9.45
C TYR A 75 -7.46 7.49 -9.02
N GLY A 76 -7.32 7.91 -7.76
CA GLY A 76 -7.99 9.11 -7.29
C GLY A 76 -7.48 10.40 -7.95
N ALA A 77 -6.19 10.45 -8.29
CA ALA A 77 -5.63 11.55 -9.08
C ALA A 77 -6.20 11.59 -10.51
N ASP A 78 -6.31 10.42 -11.15
CA ASP A 78 -6.92 10.25 -12.47
C ASP A 78 -8.37 10.73 -12.51
N GLU A 79 -9.21 10.24 -11.60
CA GLU A 79 -10.62 10.61 -11.52
C GLU A 79 -10.79 12.13 -11.32
N ALA A 80 -9.95 12.75 -10.48
CA ALA A 80 -9.93 14.20 -10.32
C ALA A 80 -9.44 14.94 -11.59
N VAL A 81 -8.48 14.37 -12.33
CA VAL A 81 -8.06 14.88 -13.65
C VAL A 81 -9.19 14.76 -14.66
N GLU A 82 -10.06 13.75 -14.58
CA GLU A 82 -11.22 13.61 -15.47
C GLU A 82 -12.41 14.49 -15.08
N GLY A 83 -12.35 15.11 -13.90
CA GLY A 83 -13.41 16.00 -13.41
C GLY A 83 -14.52 15.27 -12.67
N THR A 84 -14.28 14.02 -12.25
CA THR A 84 -15.20 13.27 -11.39
C THR A 84 -15.39 14.04 -10.09
N PRO A 85 -16.64 14.35 -9.67
CA PRO A 85 -16.89 15.10 -8.45
C PRO A 85 -16.65 14.23 -7.21
N CYS A 86 -16.28 14.86 -6.09
CA CYS A 86 -16.30 14.20 -4.80
C CYS A 86 -17.75 13.83 -4.41
N SER A 87 -17.93 12.72 -3.69
CA SER A 87 -19.20 12.39 -3.06
C SER A 87 -19.56 13.40 -1.94
N GLN A 88 -18.53 13.89 -1.24
CA GLN A 88 -18.60 14.97 -0.25
C GLN A 88 -17.35 15.86 -0.31
N GLY A 89 -17.48 17.10 0.15
CA GLY A 89 -16.39 18.09 0.06
C GLY A 89 -16.19 18.61 -1.36
N ASN A 90 -14.98 19.06 -1.69
CA ASN A 90 -14.65 19.51 -3.05
C ASN A 90 -13.15 19.48 -3.37
N TYR A 91 -12.82 19.73 -4.63
CA TYR A 91 -11.50 20.16 -5.06
C TYR A 91 -11.61 21.27 -6.11
N VAL A 92 -10.52 22.00 -6.28
CA VAL A 92 -10.36 22.98 -7.35
C VAL A 92 -9.26 22.50 -8.28
N LYS A 93 -9.58 22.39 -9.57
CA LYS A 93 -8.64 21.98 -10.61
C LYS A 93 -8.25 23.16 -11.49
N THR A 94 -6.96 23.20 -11.80
CA THR A 94 -6.35 24.08 -12.81
C THR A 94 -5.54 23.22 -13.80
N SER A 95 -4.82 23.83 -14.75
CA SER A 95 -4.01 23.08 -15.72
C SER A 95 -2.83 22.35 -15.10
N ASP A 96 -2.27 22.87 -14.00
CA ASP A 96 -1.00 22.47 -13.41
C ASP A 96 -1.14 21.94 -11.97
N LYS A 97 -2.33 22.04 -11.36
CA LYS A 97 -2.58 21.51 -10.03
C LYS A 97 -4.04 21.19 -9.75
N ILE A 98 -4.24 20.29 -8.79
CA ILE A 98 -5.51 19.99 -8.13
C ILE A 98 -5.34 20.27 -6.64
N THR A 99 -6.24 21.05 -6.05
CA THR A 99 -6.26 21.33 -4.62
C THR A 99 -7.52 20.73 -4.01
N PHE A 100 -7.35 19.74 -3.14
CA PHE A 100 -8.41 19.02 -2.47
C PHE A 100 -8.73 19.65 -1.12
N ASN A 101 -10.02 19.67 -0.77
CA ASN A 101 -10.53 20.16 0.49
C ASN A 101 -11.61 19.21 1.01
N ASN A 102 -11.19 18.29 1.88
CA ASN A 102 -12.00 17.22 2.48
C ASN A 102 -12.84 16.47 1.44
N CYS A 103 -12.25 16.17 0.29
CA CYS A 103 -12.90 15.44 -0.80
C CYS A 103 -13.03 13.96 -0.43
N ARG A 104 -14.23 13.39 -0.53
CA ARG A 104 -14.49 11.96 -0.34
C ARG A 104 -14.88 11.26 -1.64
N GLY A 105 -14.66 9.95 -1.70
CA GLY A 105 -15.17 9.07 -2.78
C GLY A 105 -14.36 9.10 -4.09
N LEU A 106 -13.14 9.66 -4.09
CA LEU A 106 -12.24 9.59 -5.26
C LEU A 106 -11.08 8.61 -5.07
N PHE A 107 -10.49 8.60 -3.88
CA PHE A 107 -9.34 7.75 -3.55
C PHE A 107 -9.77 6.48 -2.80
N ASP A 108 -10.79 6.63 -1.97
CA ASP A 108 -11.48 5.60 -1.22
C ASP A 108 -12.84 6.21 -0.82
N ASP A 109 -13.85 5.36 -0.61
CA ASP A 109 -15.17 5.78 -0.15
C ASP A 109 -15.13 6.23 1.32
N ASP A 110 -14.27 5.62 2.13
CA ASP A 110 -14.20 5.85 3.58
C ASP A 110 -13.16 6.90 3.99
N THR A 111 -12.51 7.56 3.03
CA THR A 111 -11.48 8.57 3.31
C THR A 111 -11.85 9.97 2.88
N ALA A 112 -11.41 10.96 3.65
CA ALA A 112 -11.41 12.36 3.25
C ALA A 112 -9.99 12.83 2.91
N VAL A 113 -9.80 13.32 1.68
CA VAL A 113 -8.51 13.83 1.22
C VAL A 113 -8.45 15.35 1.18
N SER A 114 -7.30 15.91 1.55
CA SER A 114 -6.98 17.33 1.47
C SER A 114 -5.53 17.53 1.00
N GLY A 115 -5.20 18.70 0.49
CA GLY A 115 -3.84 19.02 0.05
C GLY A 115 -3.73 19.23 -1.46
N VAL A 116 -2.54 19.07 -2.02
CA VAL A 116 -2.27 19.44 -3.41
C VAL A 116 -1.64 18.30 -4.19
N ILE A 117 -2.11 18.12 -5.42
CA ILE A 117 -1.43 17.36 -6.46
C ILE A 117 -0.99 18.33 -7.55
N ASN A 118 0.32 18.51 -7.71
CA ASN A 118 0.87 19.22 -8.87
C ASN A 118 0.92 18.27 -10.06
N LEU A 119 0.36 18.71 -11.17
CA LEU A 119 0.25 17.97 -12.41
C LEU A 119 1.41 18.33 -13.34
N SER A 120 2.07 17.30 -13.86
CA SER A 120 3.05 17.45 -14.94
C SER A 120 2.86 16.30 -15.92
N THR A 121 3.51 16.37 -17.08
CA THR A 121 3.39 15.32 -18.09
C THR A 121 3.71 13.95 -17.47
N ASN A 122 2.71 13.06 -17.47
CA ASN A 122 2.85 11.68 -16.98
C ASN A 122 3.29 11.58 -15.51
N GLN A 123 2.95 12.56 -14.67
CA GLN A 123 3.36 12.55 -13.27
C GLN A 123 2.40 13.30 -12.35
N TYR A 124 2.15 12.68 -11.19
CA TYR A 124 1.43 13.24 -10.05
C TYR A 124 2.40 13.52 -8.91
N GLN A 125 2.55 14.80 -8.54
CA GLN A 125 3.37 15.21 -7.40
C GLN A 125 2.45 15.59 -6.23
N TYR A 126 2.40 14.73 -5.23
CA TYR A 126 1.68 14.93 -3.97
C TYR A 126 2.48 15.86 -3.06
N VAL A 127 1.82 16.90 -2.56
CA VAL A 127 2.37 17.91 -1.65
C VAL A 127 1.38 18.13 -0.51
N ASP A 128 1.81 17.81 0.70
CA ASP A 128 0.99 17.83 1.91
C ASP A 128 -0.38 17.17 1.70
N PHE A 129 -0.39 16.04 0.97
CA PHE A 129 -1.61 15.33 0.61
C PHE A 129 -2.04 14.47 1.79
N LYS A 130 -3.03 14.93 2.53
CA LYS A 130 -3.55 14.28 3.73
C LYS A 130 -4.73 13.40 3.37
N ILE A 131 -4.67 12.14 3.80
CA ILE A 131 -5.77 11.18 3.82
C ILE A 131 -6.21 11.07 5.29
N SER A 132 -7.50 11.29 5.58
CA SER A 132 -8.06 11.15 6.92
C SER A 132 -9.13 10.07 6.93
N TYR A 133 -9.07 9.20 7.92
CA TYR A 133 -9.98 8.09 8.13
C TYR A 133 -10.98 8.42 9.23
N ASP A 134 -12.12 7.74 9.24
CA ASP A 134 -13.22 8.03 10.18
C ASP A 134 -12.92 7.59 11.62
N ASP A 135 -11.98 6.67 11.80
CA ASP A 135 -11.48 6.21 13.10
C ASP A 135 -10.46 7.16 13.77
N GLY A 136 -10.11 8.25 13.08
CA GLY A 136 -9.15 9.25 13.56
C GLY A 136 -7.70 9.01 13.12
N GLU A 137 -7.42 7.93 12.40
CA GLU A 137 -6.15 7.73 11.73
C GLU A 137 -5.98 8.70 10.57
N SER A 138 -4.73 8.96 10.19
CA SER A 138 -4.46 9.82 9.04
C SER A 138 -3.08 9.58 8.46
N SER A 139 -2.96 9.79 7.16
CA SER A 139 -1.72 9.63 6.41
C SER A 139 -1.38 10.92 5.68
N LEU A 140 -0.13 11.37 5.78
CA LEU A 140 0.40 12.51 5.04
C LEU A 140 1.36 12.01 3.96
N VAL A 141 0.96 12.18 2.70
CA VAL A 141 1.70 11.73 1.52
C VAL A 141 2.45 12.89 0.87
N ASN A 142 3.75 12.68 0.63
CA ASN A 142 4.62 13.61 -0.08
C ASN A 142 5.52 12.84 -1.06
N GLY A 143 5.54 13.24 -2.32
CA GLY A 143 6.37 12.57 -3.33
C GLY A 143 5.76 12.61 -4.72
N ALA A 144 6.44 11.96 -5.66
CA ALA A 144 5.99 11.90 -7.05
C ALA A 144 5.71 10.46 -7.48
N LEU A 145 4.65 10.26 -8.23
CA LEU A 145 4.38 9.05 -9.00
C LEU A 145 4.45 9.42 -10.48
N LYS A 146 5.36 8.79 -11.22
CA LYS A 146 5.42 8.90 -12.67
C LYS A 146 4.61 7.75 -13.27
N VAL A 147 3.65 8.08 -14.11
CA VAL A 147 2.69 7.13 -14.68
C VAL A 147 2.81 7.15 -16.19
N THR A 148 3.07 6.00 -16.81
CA THR A 148 3.10 5.87 -18.27
C THR A 148 2.20 4.73 -18.71
N SER A 149 1.48 4.91 -19.81
CA SER A 149 0.67 3.84 -20.43
C SER A 149 0.78 3.90 -21.94
N THR A 150 0.39 2.79 -22.57
CA THR A 150 0.06 2.76 -23.98
C THR A 150 -1.20 3.56 -24.27
N ALA A 151 -1.40 3.98 -25.52
CA ALA A 151 -2.53 4.84 -25.91
C ALA A 151 -3.92 4.21 -25.67
N ASN A 152 -3.99 2.89 -25.48
CA ASN A 152 -5.21 2.14 -25.19
C ASN A 152 -5.23 1.57 -23.76
N ASP A 153 -4.26 1.96 -22.91
CA ASP A 153 -4.14 1.52 -21.52
C ASP A 153 -4.09 -0.01 -21.33
N THR A 154 -3.61 -0.74 -22.36
CA THR A 154 -3.41 -2.21 -22.29
C THR A 154 -2.12 -2.59 -21.57
N SER A 155 -1.27 -1.60 -21.28
CA SER A 155 -0.06 -1.76 -20.48
C SER A 155 0.49 -0.41 -20.05
N GLY A 156 1.28 -0.43 -18.98
CA GLY A 156 1.87 0.78 -18.43
C GLY A 156 2.77 0.51 -17.23
N THR A 157 3.33 1.59 -16.70
CA THR A 157 4.21 1.57 -15.54
C THR A 157 3.89 2.72 -14.59
N ILE A 158 4.05 2.46 -13.28
CA ILE A 158 4.06 3.48 -12.23
C ILE A 158 5.42 3.41 -11.55
N GLU A 159 6.12 4.54 -11.45
CA GLU A 159 7.49 4.63 -10.94
C GLU A 159 7.62 5.72 -9.88
N THR A 160 8.41 5.46 -8.83
CA THR A 160 8.85 6.50 -7.90
C THR A 160 10.22 6.20 -7.29
N ASN A 161 10.99 7.26 -7.04
CA ASN A 161 12.23 7.19 -6.27
C ASN A 161 12.10 7.81 -4.87
N ASN A 162 10.98 8.47 -4.60
CA ASN A 162 10.77 9.17 -3.34
C ASN A 162 9.27 9.43 -3.15
N LEU A 163 8.61 8.48 -2.49
CA LEU A 163 7.26 8.62 -1.98
C LEU A 163 7.31 8.37 -0.47
N LYS A 164 7.04 9.42 0.30
CA LYS A 164 7.03 9.40 1.76
C LYS A 164 5.60 9.46 2.25
N VAL A 165 5.27 8.59 3.19
CA VAL A 165 3.99 8.57 3.91
C VAL A 165 4.30 8.66 5.40
N VAL A 166 3.65 9.59 6.09
CA VAL A 166 3.68 9.66 7.55
C VAL A 166 2.28 9.39 8.05
N SER A 167 2.10 8.24 8.69
CA SER A 167 0.82 7.76 9.18
C SER A 167 0.74 7.91 10.71
N THR A 168 -0.43 8.27 11.20
CA THR A 168 -0.80 8.09 12.60
C THR A 168 -1.63 6.81 12.67
N GLU A 169 -1.11 5.80 13.36
CA GLU A 169 -1.67 4.44 13.43
C GLU A 169 -1.99 4.10 14.88
N ILE A 170 -2.99 3.24 15.10
CA ILE A 170 -3.34 2.70 16.42
C ILE A 170 -2.76 1.28 16.54
N ASP A 171 -1.91 1.06 17.54
CA ASP A 171 -1.29 -0.25 17.75
C ASP A 171 -2.19 -1.29 18.43
N ASP A 172 -1.70 -2.53 18.53
CA ASP A 172 -2.37 -3.63 19.25
C ASP A 172 -2.80 -3.25 20.69
N ASN A 173 -2.10 -2.31 21.33
CA ASN A 173 -2.39 -1.82 22.68
C ASN A 173 -3.27 -0.56 22.69
N LYS A 174 -3.90 -0.24 21.56
CA LYS A 174 -4.76 0.93 21.33
C LYS A 174 -4.04 2.26 21.56
N LYS A 175 -2.72 2.31 21.34
CA LYS A 175 -1.92 3.54 21.43
C LYS A 175 -1.66 4.08 20.04
N SER A 176 -1.89 5.38 19.91
CA SER A 176 -1.47 6.12 18.72
C SER A 176 0.05 6.15 18.61
N ARG A 177 0.55 5.86 17.42
CA ARG A 177 1.96 5.96 17.03
C ARG A 177 2.08 6.68 15.69
N THR A 178 3.23 7.30 15.47
CA THR A 178 3.59 7.85 14.16
C THR A 178 4.53 6.90 13.45
N VAL A 179 4.14 6.46 12.26
CA VAL A 179 4.92 5.56 11.41
C VAL A 179 5.30 6.28 10.12
N GLU A 180 6.56 6.18 9.75
CA GLU A 180 7.09 6.78 8.52
C GLU A 180 7.44 5.69 7.52
N TYR A 181 6.77 5.69 6.37
CA TYR A 181 7.06 4.85 5.22
C TYR A 181 7.78 5.67 4.15
N ASN A 182 8.86 5.13 3.59
CA ASN A 182 9.53 5.71 2.43
C ASN A 182 9.69 4.64 1.36
N LEU A 183 9.02 4.82 0.23
CA LEU A 183 9.11 4.00 -0.96
C LEU A 183 10.07 4.63 -1.98
N SER A 184 11.02 3.84 -2.48
CA SER A 184 12.07 4.28 -3.39
C SER A 184 12.48 3.15 -4.33
N ALA A 185 13.14 3.51 -5.44
CA ALA A 185 13.49 2.57 -6.51
C ALA A 185 12.29 1.69 -6.93
N PHE A 186 11.09 2.25 -6.87
CA PHE A 186 9.84 1.55 -7.10
C PHE A 186 9.47 1.63 -8.57
N LYS A 187 9.05 0.48 -9.08
CA LYS A 187 8.44 0.34 -10.39
C LYS A 187 7.44 -0.80 -10.32
N THR A 188 6.18 -0.51 -10.62
CA THR A 188 5.20 -1.53 -10.99
C THR A 188 4.87 -1.39 -12.47
N SER A 189 4.65 -2.51 -13.14
CA SER A 189 4.28 -2.59 -14.55
C SER A 189 3.10 -3.52 -14.68
N PHE A 190 2.09 -3.09 -15.45
CA PHE A 190 0.93 -3.89 -15.78
C PHE A 190 0.86 -4.16 -17.27
N GLN A 191 0.29 -5.31 -17.64
CA GLN A 191 0.10 -5.73 -19.01
C GLN A 191 -1.18 -6.54 -19.11
N GLU A 192 -2.10 -6.16 -19.99
CA GLU A 192 -3.26 -6.98 -20.34
C GLU A 192 -2.79 -8.24 -21.09
N GLU A 193 -3.35 -9.38 -20.71
CA GLU A 193 -3.03 -10.71 -21.19
C GLU A 193 -4.24 -11.26 -21.99
N GLY A 194 -4.21 -11.10 -23.32
CA GLY A 194 -5.30 -11.58 -24.17
C GLY A 194 -6.46 -10.60 -24.29
N SER A 195 -7.71 -11.12 -24.31
CA SER A 195 -8.91 -10.31 -24.62
C SER A 195 -10.03 -10.41 -23.59
N ASN A 196 -9.77 -11.09 -22.46
CA ASN A 196 -10.77 -11.35 -21.42
C ASN A 196 -10.54 -10.51 -20.15
N GLY A 197 -9.78 -9.42 -20.23
CA GLY A 197 -9.42 -8.61 -19.06
C GLY A 197 -8.43 -9.28 -18.11
N ALA A 198 -7.85 -10.43 -18.48
CA ALA A 198 -6.72 -10.99 -17.75
C ALA A 198 -5.53 -10.03 -17.82
N TYR A 199 -4.72 -10.00 -16.78
CA TYR A 199 -3.58 -9.08 -16.70
C TYR A 199 -2.44 -9.69 -15.89
N SER A 200 -1.26 -9.10 -16.07
CA SER A 200 -0.07 -9.42 -15.28
C SER A 200 0.51 -8.18 -14.62
N LEU A 201 1.04 -8.35 -13.40
CA LEU A 201 1.72 -7.33 -12.62
C LEU A 201 3.14 -7.78 -12.31
N SER A 202 4.09 -6.90 -12.61
CA SER A 202 5.49 -7.03 -12.17
C SER A 202 5.86 -5.82 -11.35
N SER A 203 6.37 -6.02 -10.15
CA SER A 203 6.77 -4.92 -9.29
C SER A 203 8.12 -5.15 -8.63
N GLU A 204 8.87 -4.08 -8.45
CA GLU A 204 10.04 -4.02 -7.60
C GLU A 204 10.06 -2.71 -6.81
N GLY A 205 10.74 -2.70 -5.68
CA GLY A 205 10.87 -1.51 -4.86
C GLY A 205 11.68 -1.73 -3.59
N ILE A 206 11.97 -0.63 -2.90
CA ILE A 206 12.57 -0.60 -1.58
C ILE A 206 11.70 0.26 -0.68
N PHE A 207 11.20 -0.32 0.41
CA PHE A 207 10.46 0.40 1.44
C PHE A 207 11.26 0.42 2.75
N LYS A 208 11.31 1.60 3.35
CA LYS A 208 11.92 1.85 4.65
C LYS A 208 10.85 2.33 5.60
N VAL A 209 10.72 1.67 6.75
CA VAL A 209 9.68 1.94 7.72
C VAL A 209 10.30 2.25 9.08
N LYS A 210 9.83 3.32 9.70
CA LYS A 210 10.27 3.75 11.05
C LYS A 210 9.09 3.94 11.97
N GLY A 211 9.23 3.59 13.25
CA GLY A 211 8.19 3.73 14.26
C GLY A 211 7.12 2.64 14.25
N SER A 212 7.26 1.62 13.39
CA SER A 212 6.29 0.52 13.30
C SER A 212 6.26 -0.32 14.59
N GLU A 213 5.16 -1.05 14.80
CA GLU A 213 5.02 -1.91 15.99
C GLU A 213 6.06 -3.03 16.05
N ILE A 214 6.42 -3.58 14.90
CA ILE A 214 7.41 -4.65 14.80
C ILE A 214 8.85 -4.12 14.89
N GLY A 215 9.04 -2.80 14.94
CA GLY A 215 10.34 -2.13 14.91
C GLY A 215 10.67 -1.51 13.55
N ASP A 216 11.79 -0.78 13.48
CA ASP A 216 12.28 -0.17 12.25
C ASP A 216 12.84 -1.24 11.31
N TYR A 217 12.52 -1.14 10.02
CA TYR A 217 13.00 -2.08 9.01
C TYR A 217 13.15 -1.43 7.62
N SER A 218 13.93 -2.10 6.77
CA SER A 218 14.15 -1.70 5.38
C SER A 218 14.22 -2.96 4.53
N ALA A 219 13.29 -3.10 3.58
CA ALA A 219 13.15 -4.28 2.76
C ALA A 219 13.10 -3.93 1.27
N LYS A 220 13.75 -4.77 0.47
CA LYS A 220 13.62 -4.78 -0.99
C LYS A 220 12.62 -5.85 -1.37
N PHE A 221 11.71 -5.54 -2.28
CA PHE A 221 10.81 -6.53 -2.86
C PHE A 221 10.95 -6.56 -4.38
N ASN A 222 10.70 -7.73 -4.95
CA ASN A 222 10.58 -7.91 -6.38
C ASN A 222 9.68 -9.11 -6.70
N THR A 223 8.83 -8.97 -7.71
CA THR A 223 8.17 -10.10 -8.35
C THR A 223 9.22 -10.85 -9.18
N ILE A 224 9.57 -12.06 -8.79
CA ILE A 224 10.48 -12.93 -9.56
C ILE A 224 9.79 -13.37 -10.85
N ASN A 225 8.52 -13.74 -10.73
CA ASN A 225 7.61 -13.98 -11.83
C ASN A 225 6.42 -13.02 -11.67
N PRO A 226 5.90 -12.44 -12.77
CA PRO A 226 4.74 -11.56 -12.70
C PRO A 226 3.55 -12.27 -12.03
N PHE A 227 2.82 -11.57 -11.16
CA PHE A 227 1.52 -12.06 -10.73
C PHE A 227 0.54 -11.99 -11.90
N ARG A 228 -0.19 -13.07 -12.14
CA ARG A 228 -1.18 -13.16 -13.23
C ARG A 228 -2.57 -13.39 -12.68
N TYR A 229 -3.52 -12.72 -13.28
CA TYR A 229 -4.91 -12.68 -12.87
C TYR A 229 -5.82 -13.02 -14.05
N LYS A 230 -6.95 -13.68 -13.77
CA LYS A 230 -7.86 -14.17 -14.83
C LYS A 230 -8.81 -13.09 -15.34
N SER A 231 -9.10 -12.11 -14.51
CA SER A 231 -9.83 -10.88 -14.84
C SER A 231 -9.24 -9.75 -14.03
N ASN A 232 -9.60 -8.52 -14.39
CA ASN A 232 -9.28 -7.31 -13.62
C ASN A 232 -10.31 -7.03 -12.52
N ASP A 233 -11.15 -7.99 -12.15
CA ASP A 233 -12.15 -7.80 -11.09
C ASP A 233 -11.49 -7.67 -9.71
N GLU A 234 -12.16 -6.96 -8.80
CA GLU A 234 -11.74 -6.71 -7.41
C GLU A 234 -11.38 -7.99 -6.64
N ASP A 235 -12.21 -9.02 -6.81
CA ASP A 235 -12.07 -10.30 -6.10
C ASP A 235 -11.11 -11.27 -6.81
N SER A 236 -10.40 -10.84 -7.86
CA SER A 236 -9.49 -11.73 -8.58
C SER A 236 -8.15 -11.80 -7.87
N ASP A 237 -7.88 -12.97 -7.31
CA ASP A 237 -6.56 -13.34 -6.83
C ASP A 237 -5.61 -13.78 -7.96
N ALA A 238 -4.30 -13.69 -7.68
CA ALA A 238 -3.30 -14.17 -8.61
C ALA A 238 -3.31 -15.71 -8.64
N TYR A 239 -3.31 -16.27 -9.85
CA TYR A 239 -3.25 -17.73 -10.07
C TYR A 239 -1.84 -18.21 -10.44
N ASP A 240 -0.92 -17.28 -10.66
CA ASP A 240 0.48 -17.54 -10.98
C ASP A 240 1.30 -16.32 -10.56
N GLY A 241 2.61 -16.51 -10.35
CA GLY A 241 3.55 -15.47 -9.99
C GLY A 241 4.20 -15.68 -8.63
N GLN A 242 5.22 -14.87 -8.37
CA GLN A 242 6.07 -15.05 -7.21
C GLN A 242 6.62 -13.71 -6.73
N LEU A 243 6.36 -13.35 -5.48
CA LEU A 243 6.94 -12.21 -4.78
C LEU A 243 8.09 -12.68 -3.90
N LYS A 244 9.21 -11.96 -3.89
CA LYS A 244 10.28 -12.11 -2.91
C LYS A 244 10.50 -10.79 -2.19
N VAL A 245 10.61 -10.84 -0.87
CA VAL A 245 10.94 -9.71 -0.01
C VAL A 245 12.20 -10.04 0.78
N VAL A 246 13.14 -9.10 0.85
CA VAL A 246 14.48 -9.32 1.42
C VAL A 246 14.86 -8.15 2.29
N ASP A 247 15.38 -8.42 3.47
CA ASP A 247 16.01 -7.41 4.32
C ASP A 247 17.21 -6.78 3.59
N THR A 248 17.22 -5.45 3.50
CA THR A 248 18.31 -4.71 2.84
C THR A 248 19.64 -4.78 3.59
N THR A 249 19.63 -5.19 4.86
CA THR A 249 20.83 -5.28 5.72
C THR A 249 21.38 -6.70 5.84
N ASN A 250 20.56 -7.72 5.58
CA ASN A 250 20.94 -9.12 5.66
C ASN A 250 20.10 -9.99 4.71
N ASP A 251 20.67 -10.38 3.58
CA ASP A 251 19.97 -11.13 2.52
C ASP A 251 19.53 -12.55 2.91
N LYS A 252 19.98 -13.06 4.07
CA LYS A 252 19.50 -14.32 4.66
C LYS A 252 18.14 -14.18 5.32
N ASN A 253 17.71 -12.95 5.61
CA ASN A 253 16.38 -12.60 6.06
C ASN A 253 15.51 -12.30 4.83
N TYR A 254 14.59 -13.21 4.52
CA TYR A 254 13.73 -13.06 3.35
C TYR A 254 12.41 -13.79 3.53
N SER A 255 11.43 -13.40 2.73
CA SER A 255 10.20 -14.13 2.50
C SER A 255 9.87 -14.28 1.02
N ILE A 256 9.07 -15.28 0.69
CA ILE A 256 8.62 -15.60 -0.66
C ILE A 256 7.14 -15.99 -0.60
N LEU A 257 6.32 -15.35 -1.43
CA LEU A 257 4.96 -15.80 -1.75
C LEU A 257 4.97 -16.37 -3.17
N ILE A 258 4.39 -17.55 -3.36
CA ILE A 258 4.25 -18.20 -4.67
C ILE A 258 2.78 -18.56 -4.87
N ALA A 259 2.13 -17.92 -5.84
CA ALA A 259 0.74 -18.18 -6.16
C ALA A 259 0.55 -19.62 -6.67
N ASN A 260 -0.50 -20.31 -6.22
CA ASN A 260 -0.89 -21.59 -6.79
C ASN A 260 -1.93 -21.40 -7.91
N ASN A 261 -1.96 -22.36 -8.83
CA ASN A 261 -2.83 -22.34 -10.02
C ASN A 261 -4.34 -22.38 -9.73
N ASP A 262 -4.73 -22.67 -8.49
CA ASP A 262 -6.12 -22.67 -8.05
C ASP A 262 -6.68 -21.25 -7.86
N ALA A 263 -5.83 -20.21 -7.90
CA ALA A 263 -6.19 -18.81 -7.65
C ALA A 263 -6.82 -18.59 -6.27
N LYS A 264 -6.49 -19.43 -5.28
CA LYS A 264 -7.05 -19.36 -3.92
C LYS A 264 -5.97 -19.48 -2.86
N THR A 265 -4.94 -20.25 -3.16
CA THR A 265 -3.87 -20.55 -2.21
C THR A 265 -2.52 -20.11 -2.75
N LEU A 266 -1.57 -19.97 -1.83
CA LEU A 266 -0.18 -19.68 -2.15
C LEU A 266 0.74 -20.42 -1.18
N MET A 267 1.97 -20.70 -1.64
CA MET A 267 3.05 -21.15 -0.78
C MET A 267 3.76 -19.95 -0.17
N TYR A 268 3.86 -19.93 1.16
CA TYR A 268 4.55 -18.90 1.91
C TYR A 268 5.77 -19.47 2.61
N GLN A 269 6.94 -18.94 2.26
CA GLN A 269 8.23 -19.33 2.82
C GLN A 269 8.94 -18.12 3.41
N ALA A 270 9.55 -18.29 4.57
CA ALA A 270 10.39 -17.29 5.19
C ALA A 270 11.62 -17.89 5.87
N SER A 271 12.72 -17.15 5.83
CA SER A 271 13.97 -17.48 6.49
C SER A 271 14.47 -16.27 7.28
N SER A 272 15.07 -16.54 8.44
CA SER A 272 15.88 -15.58 9.18
C SER A 272 17.21 -16.22 9.53
N ASP A 273 18.31 -15.59 9.11
CA ASP A 273 19.67 -16.11 9.28
C ASP A 273 19.86 -17.57 8.83
N GLY A 274 19.18 -17.96 7.76
CA GLY A 274 19.23 -19.32 7.20
C GLY A 274 18.42 -20.36 7.97
N LYS A 275 17.64 -19.95 8.97
CA LYS A 275 16.66 -20.80 9.65
C LYS A 275 15.27 -20.51 9.10
N GLN A 276 14.52 -21.57 8.79
CA GLN A 276 13.14 -21.45 8.34
C GLN A 276 12.26 -20.89 9.46
N VAL A 277 11.53 -19.82 9.17
CA VAL A 277 10.55 -19.19 10.07
C VAL A 277 9.14 -19.60 9.67
N ILE A 278 8.85 -19.58 8.37
CA ILE A 278 7.54 -19.94 7.79
C ILE A 278 7.76 -20.90 6.62
N ASN A 279 6.92 -21.92 6.51
CA ASN A 279 6.83 -22.80 5.34
C ASN A 279 5.48 -23.51 5.36
N LYS A 280 4.48 -22.89 4.73
CA LYS A 280 3.09 -23.35 4.73
C LYS A 280 2.38 -22.93 3.44
N THR A 281 1.33 -23.66 3.11
CA THR A 281 0.32 -23.20 2.15
C THR A 281 -0.76 -22.46 2.93
N ILE A 282 -1.15 -21.28 2.45
CA ILE A 282 -2.20 -20.41 3.03
C ILE A 282 -3.11 -19.90 1.93
N THR A 283 -4.23 -19.28 2.29
CA THR A 283 -5.09 -18.56 1.34
C THR A 283 -4.59 -17.14 1.07
N TRP A 284 -5.09 -16.53 0.01
CA TRP A 284 -4.90 -15.09 -0.24
C TRP A 284 -5.55 -14.24 0.85
N ASP A 285 -6.77 -14.59 1.28
CA ASP A 285 -7.45 -13.94 2.42
C ASP A 285 -6.55 -13.88 3.66
N GLU A 286 -5.90 -15.01 4.03
CA GLU A 286 -4.97 -15.04 5.17
C GLU A 286 -3.79 -14.08 5.00
N VAL A 287 -3.34 -13.81 3.76
CA VAL A 287 -2.27 -12.84 3.50
C VAL A 287 -2.77 -11.41 3.55
N TYR A 288 -3.97 -11.14 3.05
CA TYR A 288 -4.56 -9.82 3.08
C TYR A 288 -5.00 -9.40 4.49
N ASP A 289 -5.33 -10.36 5.36
CA ASP A 289 -5.80 -10.13 6.74
C ASP A 289 -4.68 -10.00 7.79
N TYR A 290 -3.40 -10.14 7.41
CA TYR A 290 -2.26 -10.13 8.34
C TYR A 290 -2.04 -8.83 9.09
#